data_AF-A0A1F9RD60-F1
#
_entry.id   AF-A0A1F9RD60-F1
#
_cell.length_a   1.000
_cell.length_b   1.000
_cell.length_c   1.000
_cell.angle_alpha   90.00
_cell.angle_beta   90.00
_cell.angle_gamma   90.00
#
_symmetry.space_group_name_H-M   'P 1'
#
loop_
_entity.id
_entity.type
_entity.pdbx_description
1 polymer ?
#
loop_
_entity_poly.entity_id
_entity_poly.type
_entity_poly.pdbx_seq_one_letter_code
_entity_poly.pdbx_strand_id
1 'polypeptide(L)'
;MESDKFKDIRAKLNKTQKEMAQLLGVSIKAIHSYEQGWRKIPHHVERQLLFLFSRSLMSSGKLTDKCWDILKCPEKRQKKCPAFEFNSGELCWFINGTKCNGEAQNSWEDKMEECIGCKVFKSFFEP
;
A
#
# COMPACT_ATOMS: atom_id res chain seq x y z
N MET A 1 6.83 -3.69 6.67
CA MET A 1 5.58 -4.05 7.38
C MET A 1 5.86 -4.91 8.60
N GLU A 2 5.15 -4.65 9.71
CA GLU A 2 5.15 -5.48 10.93
C GLU A 2 4.23 -6.71 10.79
N SER A 3 4.53 -7.78 11.52
CA SER A 3 3.76 -9.04 11.49
C SER A 3 2.28 -8.85 11.85
N ASP A 4 2.00 -8.03 12.84
CA ASP A 4 0.62 -7.76 13.30
C ASP A 4 -0.19 -7.06 12.20
N LYS A 5 0.41 -6.07 11.53
CA LYS A 5 -0.24 -5.38 10.40
C LYS A 5 -0.52 -6.33 9.24
N PHE A 6 0.38 -7.27 8.96
CA PHE A 6 0.16 -8.28 7.92
C PHE A 6 -1.06 -9.15 8.24
N LYS A 7 -1.13 -9.64 9.48
CA LYS A 7 -2.23 -10.46 9.98
C LYS A 7 -3.57 -9.71 9.96
N ASP A 8 -3.56 -8.44 10.37
CA ASP A 8 -4.74 -7.58 10.37
C ASP A 8 -5.28 -7.36 8.95
N ILE A 9 -4.40 -7.07 7.98
CA ILE A 9 -4.82 -6.89 6.57
C ILE A 9 -5.41 -8.20 6.04
N ARG A 10 -4.80 -9.36 6.31
CA ARG A 10 -5.37 -10.64 5.90
C ARG A 10 -6.76 -10.86 6.50
N ALA A 11 -6.95 -10.54 7.78
CA ALA A 11 -8.24 -10.65 8.44
C ALA A 11 -9.29 -9.71 7.82
N LYS A 12 -8.93 -8.45 7.53
CA LYS A 12 -9.79 -7.48 6.83
C LYS A 12 -10.17 -7.91 5.42
N LEU A 13 -9.30 -8.66 4.74
CA LEU A 13 -9.57 -9.27 3.43
C LEU A 13 -10.44 -10.55 3.52
N ASN A 14 -10.77 -11.00 4.73
CA ASN A 14 -11.49 -12.24 4.99
C ASN A 14 -10.85 -13.46 4.30
N LYS A 15 -9.52 -13.59 4.44
CA LYS A 15 -8.75 -14.70 3.83
C LYS A 15 -8.14 -15.61 4.88
N THR A 16 -8.17 -16.91 4.60
CA THR A 16 -7.37 -17.90 5.31
C THR A 16 -5.88 -17.73 4.97
N GLN A 17 -4.99 -18.31 5.80
CA GLN A 17 -3.55 -18.31 5.50
C GLN A 17 -3.23 -19.04 4.19
N LYS A 18 -4.01 -20.09 3.84
CA LYS A 18 -3.87 -20.84 2.58
C LYS A 18 -4.24 -19.99 1.36
N GLU A 19 -5.39 -19.32 1.39
CA GLU A 19 -5.80 -18.44 0.29
C GLU A 19 -4.84 -17.26 0.14
N MET A 20 -4.39 -16.69 1.26
CA MET A 20 -3.41 -15.60 1.23
C MET A 20 -2.08 -16.06 0.62
N ALA A 21 -1.63 -17.27 0.92
CA ALA A 21 -0.44 -17.86 0.30
C ALA A 21 -0.58 -17.97 -1.23
N GLN A 22 -1.75 -18.41 -1.72
CA GLN A 22 -2.05 -18.50 -3.15
C GLN A 22 -2.07 -17.11 -3.81
N LEU A 23 -2.76 -16.14 -3.19
CA LEU A 23 -2.85 -14.77 -3.71
C LEU A 23 -1.49 -14.09 -3.80
N LEU A 24 -0.60 -14.33 -2.83
CA LEU A 24 0.73 -13.72 -2.77
C LEU A 24 1.81 -14.56 -3.46
N GLY A 25 1.48 -15.73 -4.02
CA GLY A 25 2.44 -16.60 -4.70
C GLY A 25 3.54 -17.14 -3.80
N VAL A 26 3.27 -17.38 -2.51
CA VAL A 26 4.23 -17.89 -1.53
C VAL A 26 3.72 -19.18 -0.88
N SER A 27 4.58 -19.87 -0.14
CA SER A 27 4.17 -21.05 0.62
C SER A 27 3.33 -20.67 1.85
N ILE A 28 2.43 -21.56 2.28
CA ILE A 28 1.68 -21.37 3.53
C ILE A 28 2.60 -21.23 4.75
N LYS A 29 3.74 -21.93 4.74
CA LYS A 29 4.78 -21.80 5.77
C LYS A 29 5.39 -20.39 5.81
N ALA A 30 5.55 -19.74 4.65
CA ALA A 30 5.99 -18.36 4.58
C ALA A 30 4.97 -17.42 5.24
N ILE A 31 3.67 -17.61 4.97
CA ILE A 31 2.61 -16.84 5.63
C ILE A 31 2.66 -17.00 7.16
N HIS A 32 2.77 -18.23 7.66
CA HIS A 32 2.89 -18.47 9.11
C HIS A 32 4.11 -17.74 9.70
N SER A 33 5.25 -17.85 9.02
CA SER A 33 6.51 -17.22 9.44
C SER A 33 6.43 -15.68 9.43
N TYR A 34 5.71 -15.09 8.47
CA TYR A 34 5.46 -13.65 8.42
C TYR A 34 4.58 -13.18 9.58
N GLU A 35 3.48 -13.89 9.86
CA GLU A 35 2.56 -13.53 10.95
C GLU A 35 3.14 -13.74 12.34
N GLN A 36 4.10 -14.65 12.49
CA GLN A 36 4.83 -14.89 13.74
C GLN A 36 6.06 -13.99 13.92
N GLY A 37 6.39 -13.17 12.91
CA GLY A 37 7.59 -12.32 12.93
C GLY A 37 8.91 -13.08 12.81
N TRP A 38 8.88 -14.38 12.50
CA TRP A 38 10.10 -15.20 12.32
C TRP A 38 10.87 -14.83 11.06
N ARG A 39 10.19 -14.24 10.07
CA ARG A 39 10.81 -13.81 8.81
C ARG A 39 10.32 -12.42 8.43
N LYS A 40 11.26 -11.55 8.03
CA LYS A 40 10.95 -10.25 7.42
C LYS A 40 10.13 -10.45 6.14
N ILE A 41 9.03 -9.71 6.03
CA ILE A 41 8.16 -9.73 4.84
C ILE A 41 8.93 -9.09 3.67
N PRO A 42 9.12 -9.79 2.53
CA PRO A 42 9.75 -9.21 1.35
C PRO A 42 8.92 -8.07 0.74
N HIS A 43 9.57 -7.08 0.11
CA HIS A 43 8.88 -5.90 -0.43
C HIS A 43 7.83 -6.23 -1.50
N HIS A 44 8.08 -7.24 -2.34
CA HIS A 44 7.10 -7.66 -3.33
C HIS A 44 5.83 -8.24 -2.68
N VAL A 45 5.99 -8.97 -1.57
CA VAL A 45 4.86 -9.52 -0.79
C VAL A 45 4.08 -8.39 -0.13
N GLU A 46 4.76 -7.46 0.53
CA GLU A 46 4.14 -6.27 1.15
C GLU A 46 3.38 -5.44 0.11
N ARG A 47 4.01 -5.16 -1.02
CA ARG A 47 3.44 -4.40 -2.12
C ARG A 47 2.18 -5.07 -2.69
N GLN A 48 2.21 -6.38 -2.91
CA GLN A 48 1.06 -7.12 -3.43
C GLN A 48 -0.08 -7.21 -2.41
N LEU A 49 0.23 -7.43 -1.12
CA LEU A 49 -0.75 -7.44 -0.04
C LEU A 49 -1.48 -6.09 0.05
N LEU A 50 -0.73 -4.98 0.10
CA LEU A 50 -1.30 -3.64 0.14
C LEU A 50 -2.13 -3.32 -1.12
N PHE A 51 -1.72 -3.85 -2.28
CA PHE A 51 -2.47 -3.66 -3.52
C PHE A 51 -3.85 -4.33 -3.41
N LEU A 52 -3.88 -5.61 -3.02
CA LEU A 52 -5.13 -6.34 -2.82
C LEU A 52 -6.02 -5.66 -1.78
N PHE A 53 -5.43 -5.18 -0.70
CA PHE A 53 -6.16 -4.43 0.33
C PHE A 53 -6.77 -3.14 -0.21
N SER A 54 -6.00 -2.35 -0.98
CA SER A 54 -6.52 -1.14 -1.62
C SER A 54 -7.69 -1.42 -2.57
N ARG A 55 -7.64 -2.54 -3.33
CA ARG A 55 -8.73 -2.93 -4.24
C ARG A 55 -9.99 -3.30 -3.48
N SER A 56 -9.86 -4.02 -2.36
CA SER A 56 -10.98 -4.35 -1.49
C SER A 56 -11.64 -3.09 -0.91
N LEU A 57 -10.84 -2.11 -0.48
CA LEU A 57 -11.35 -0.85 0.06
C LEU A 57 -12.09 -0.02 -0.99
N MET A 58 -11.54 0.07 -2.20
CA MET A 58 -12.21 0.74 -3.31
C MET A 58 -13.54 0.08 -3.67
N SER A 59 -13.60 -1.25 -3.72
CA SER A 59 -14.86 -1.97 -3.99
C SER A 59 -15.93 -1.73 -2.93
N SER A 60 -15.53 -1.39 -1.70
CA SER A 60 -16.44 -1.03 -0.61
C SER A 60 -16.82 0.45 -0.56
N GLY A 61 -16.33 1.26 -1.50
CA GLY A 61 -16.55 2.72 -1.53
C GLY A 61 -15.78 3.49 -0.45
N LYS A 62 -14.92 2.83 0.33
CA LYS A 62 -14.12 3.46 1.40
C LYS A 62 -12.94 4.29 0.88
N LEU A 63 -12.54 4.09 -0.38
CA LEU A 63 -11.46 4.84 -1.01
C LEU A 63 -11.89 5.31 -2.39
N THR A 64 -12.20 6.60 -2.51
CA THR A 64 -12.66 7.22 -3.77
C THR A 64 -11.76 8.36 -4.23
N ASP A 65 -11.12 9.05 -3.28
CA ASP A 65 -10.46 10.31 -3.56
C ASP A 65 -9.02 10.10 -4.05
N LYS A 66 -8.61 10.92 -5.03
CA LYS A 66 -7.25 10.89 -5.56
C LYS A 66 -6.30 11.59 -4.59
N CYS A 67 -5.04 11.13 -4.55
CA CYS A 67 -4.05 11.69 -3.63
C CYS A 67 -3.88 13.22 -3.76
N TRP A 68 -3.97 13.77 -4.98
CA TRP A 68 -3.77 15.21 -5.21
C TRP A 68 -4.93 16.06 -4.71
N ASP A 69 -6.14 15.51 -4.59
CA ASP A 69 -7.28 16.20 -4.00
C ASP A 69 -7.15 16.23 -2.47
N ILE A 70 -6.81 15.09 -1.86
CA ILE A 70 -6.56 14.95 -0.42
C ILE A 70 -5.39 15.84 0.04
N LEU A 71 -4.29 15.81 -0.72
CA LEU A 71 -3.06 16.53 -0.38
C LEU A 71 -3.02 17.97 -0.92
N LYS A 72 -4.05 18.39 -1.67
CA LYS A 72 -4.14 19.71 -2.31
C LYS A 72 -2.87 20.06 -3.10
N CYS A 73 -2.44 19.14 -3.96
CA CYS A 73 -1.18 19.29 -4.71
C CYS A 73 -1.28 20.43 -5.74
N PRO A 74 -0.29 21.34 -5.84
CA PRO A 74 -0.30 22.40 -6.85
C PRO A 74 -0.08 21.83 -8.27
N GLU A 75 -0.64 22.48 -9.29
CA GLU A 75 -0.56 22.02 -10.69
C GLU A 75 0.88 21.73 -11.16
N LYS A 76 1.84 22.57 -10.78
CA LYS A 76 3.26 22.39 -11.12
C LYS A 76 3.81 21.06 -10.62
N ARG A 77 3.33 20.56 -9.48
CA ARG A 77 3.71 19.26 -8.91
C ARG A 77 2.94 18.13 -9.58
N GLN A 78 1.65 18.32 -9.84
CA GLN A 78 0.80 17.32 -10.52
C GLN A 78 1.39 16.95 -11.90
N LYS A 79 1.75 17.94 -12.72
CA LYS A 79 2.35 17.73 -14.05
C LYS A 79 3.68 16.96 -14.07
N LYS A 80 4.34 16.82 -12.92
CA LYS A 80 5.61 16.09 -12.76
C LYS A 80 5.48 14.81 -11.93
N CYS A 81 4.26 14.45 -11.53
CA CYS A 81 4.01 13.34 -10.64
C CYS A 81 3.50 12.12 -11.43
N PRO A 82 4.19 10.98 -11.39
CA PRO A 82 3.74 9.74 -12.01
C PRO A 82 2.32 9.32 -11.62
N ALA A 83 1.90 9.53 -10.37
CA ALA A 83 0.54 9.20 -9.94
C ALA A 83 -0.52 10.01 -10.71
N PHE A 84 -0.21 11.26 -11.07
CA PHE A 84 -1.11 12.09 -11.87
C PHE A 84 -1.02 11.72 -13.36
N GLU A 85 0.19 11.55 -13.89
CA GLU A 85 0.45 11.12 -15.27
C GLU A 85 -0.31 9.84 -15.64
N PHE A 86 -0.30 8.85 -14.75
CA PHE A 86 -0.97 7.56 -14.96
C PHE A 86 -2.38 7.50 -14.34
N ASN A 87 -2.98 8.63 -13.97
CA ASN A 87 -4.31 8.73 -13.35
C ASN A 87 -4.56 7.76 -12.17
N SER A 88 -3.54 7.53 -11.36
CA SER A 88 -3.46 6.49 -10.34
C SER A 88 -3.33 7.08 -8.94
N GLY A 89 -4.05 8.18 -8.69
CA GLY A 89 -4.02 8.90 -7.43
C GLY A 89 -4.45 8.07 -6.22
N GLU A 90 -5.29 7.06 -6.42
CA GLU A 90 -5.72 6.08 -5.41
C GLU A 90 -4.63 5.02 -5.10
N LEU A 91 -3.58 4.98 -5.92
CA LEU A 91 -2.43 4.07 -5.82
C LEU A 91 -1.10 4.83 -5.76
N CYS A 92 -1.08 6.09 -5.35
CA CYS A 92 0.15 6.87 -5.32
C CYS A 92 1.27 6.24 -4.46
N TRP A 93 0.90 5.51 -3.41
CA TRP A 93 1.82 4.75 -2.54
C TRP A 93 2.44 3.53 -3.24
N PHE A 94 1.83 3.03 -4.32
CA PHE A 94 2.33 1.88 -5.09
C PHE A 94 3.39 2.29 -6.13
N ILE A 95 3.31 3.52 -6.62
CA ILE A 95 4.11 4.03 -7.74
C ILE A 95 5.38 4.70 -7.21
N ASN A 96 6.55 4.22 -7.64
CA ASN A 96 7.81 4.87 -7.32
C ASN A 96 8.00 6.17 -8.13
N GLY A 97 8.84 7.08 -7.65
CA GLY A 97 9.10 8.36 -8.34
C GLY A 97 8.01 9.44 -8.18
N THR A 98 6.95 9.15 -7.41
CA THR A 98 5.95 10.16 -7.01
C THR A 98 6.62 11.33 -6.31
N LYS A 99 6.24 12.55 -6.69
CA LYS A 99 6.78 13.81 -6.14
C LYS A 99 6.04 14.24 -4.87
N CYS A 100 5.71 13.28 -4.01
CA CYS A 100 5.25 13.57 -2.67
C CYS A 100 6.31 14.43 -1.97
N ASN A 101 5.91 15.54 -1.35
CA ASN A 101 6.82 16.52 -0.74
C ASN A 101 7.93 17.13 -1.63
N GLY A 102 7.93 16.89 -2.94
CA GLY A 102 8.77 17.57 -3.93
C GLY A 102 9.93 16.75 -4.51
N GLU A 103 10.33 15.66 -3.85
CA GLU A 103 11.43 14.81 -4.29
C GLU A 103 10.96 13.37 -4.57
N ALA A 104 11.74 12.62 -5.35
CA ALA A 104 11.46 11.19 -5.57
C ALA A 104 12.22 10.37 -4.53
N GLN A 105 11.56 9.37 -3.96
CA GLN A 105 12.18 8.45 -3.02
C GLN A 105 13.05 7.41 -3.75
N ASN A 106 14.18 7.05 -3.13
CA ASN A 106 15.22 6.21 -3.73
C ASN A 106 14.94 4.71 -3.62
N SER A 107 14.25 4.29 -2.55
CA SER A 107 13.88 2.89 -2.31
C SER A 107 12.39 2.71 -2.01
N TRP A 108 11.94 1.46 -1.94
CA TRP A 108 10.58 1.15 -1.50
C TRP A 108 10.41 1.46 -0.01
N GLU A 109 11.43 1.17 0.78
CA GLU A 109 11.46 1.36 2.22
C GLU A 109 11.32 2.84 2.57
N ASP A 110 12.14 3.71 1.98
CA ASP A 110 12.06 5.17 2.18
C ASP A 110 10.67 5.70 1.83
N LYS A 111 10.12 5.21 0.71
CA LYS A 111 8.78 5.58 0.25
C LYS A 111 7.70 5.13 1.24
N MET A 112 7.79 3.91 1.75
CA MET A 112 6.80 3.38 2.68
C MET A 112 6.88 4.07 4.04
N GLU A 113 8.06 4.44 4.52
CA GLU A 113 8.23 5.24 5.74
C GLU A 113 7.48 6.58 5.63
N GLU A 114 7.64 7.28 4.51
CA GLU A 114 6.90 8.52 4.26
C GLU A 114 5.38 8.27 4.09
N CYS A 115 5.02 7.23 3.33
CA CYS A 115 3.61 6.91 3.04
C CYS A 115 2.85 6.54 4.31
N ILE A 116 3.44 5.83 5.27
CA ILE A 116 2.78 5.46 6.54
C ILE A 116 2.29 6.71 7.31
N GLY A 117 2.99 7.83 7.20
CA GLY A 117 2.59 9.12 7.79
C GLY A 117 1.52 9.88 7.01
N CYS A 118 1.34 9.56 5.72
CA CYS A 118 0.52 10.31 4.78
C CYS A 118 -0.99 10.07 4.98
N LYS A 119 -1.78 11.14 4.85
CA LYS A 119 -3.25 11.10 4.93
C LYS A 119 -3.88 10.10 3.95
N VAL A 120 -3.35 10.03 2.73
CA VAL A 120 -3.85 9.11 1.69
C VAL A 120 -3.66 7.66 2.09
N PHE A 121 -2.57 7.32 2.77
CA PHE A 121 -2.31 5.94 3.19
C PHE A 121 -3.03 5.61 4.51
N LYS A 122 -3.14 6.58 5.42
CA LYS A 122 -3.86 6.43 6.69
C LYS A 122 -5.34 6.12 6.50
N SER A 123 -5.99 6.70 5.48
CA SER A 123 -7.39 6.42 5.16
C SER A 123 -7.66 4.94 4.85
N PHE A 124 -6.62 4.14 4.59
CA PHE A 124 -6.78 2.70 4.34
C PHE A 124 -7.05 1.92 5.64
N PHE A 125 -6.60 2.47 6.77
CA PHE A 125 -6.65 1.84 8.07
C PHE A 125 -7.64 2.51 9.02
N GLU A 126 -8.21 3.65 8.63
CA GLU A 126 -9.32 4.29 9.33
C GLU A 126 -10.59 3.39 9.29
N PRO A 127 -11.35 3.30 10.39
CA PRO A 127 -12.52 2.43 10.51
C PRO A 127 -13.64 2.74 9.50
#